data_AF-A0A959PQ51-F1
#
_entry.id   AF-A0A959PQ51-F1
#
_cell.length_a   1.000
_cell.length_b   1.000
_cell.length_c   1.000
_cell.angle_alpha   90.00
_cell.angle_beta   90.00
_cell.angle_gamma   90.00
#
_symmetry.space_group_name_H-M   'P 1'
#
loop_
_entity.id
_entity.type
_entity.pdbx_description
1 polymer ?
#
loop_
_entity_poly.entity_id
_entity_poly.type
_entity_poly.pdbx_seq_one_letter_code
_entity_poly.pdbx_strand_id
1 'polypeptide(L)'
;MKLFFNLISILGFSLGISYGLSAQTPDTVDVPTMVNGNAFGAINKFIIGDTMPSGERINPNRVYRLKKNSIYFLDGIFFADFDLNLIGEIAGDGEKPPIIASTAGADGTIQLIQFKLFGNAIIKDIICQMTPPSGNGESNAAFFLSGQKKNYYFDNVRIEWGLWTGITTEVPVNKVVITNCYFRNLEHKTDIWNGRGMNTYQQNPADTVIMRNNTFFNLNSFVFAADVSAIPPRYLIFDHNTIVNSMKFPIHSFWLPNATVTNNIFYNAHSFGENSSDVVGQDPQKLLYGIINIDKIPNALLKYYGIAESERRYKVANNAFFYEQPIKDYWSTFSLPENPFMNSRNLTMFGDDATYPGLTVENTIEENPNFVQAGTGMTSMITWMTNRRNLKDNNYWGWDPDNNKFQVQWPFPEDLSFTNESMKTAASGGFPLGDLNWWKDKKSEWEDWLATDTKNVDNHILEGFTVSPSPANEQLSLKFRMKQSSAIQIDIFDSSLKIMGSQKGLQLSEGNHNIQLNLHEYGVTSAGVYFIVLRTKTEMLTQ
;
A
#
# COMPACT_ATOMS: atom_id res chain seq x y z
N MET A 1 24.93 70.65 -45.31
CA MET A 1 26.36 70.77 -45.67
C MET A 1 27.04 69.47 -45.29
N LYS A 2 27.50 68.70 -46.30
CA LYS A 2 28.37 67.50 -46.29
C LYS A 2 27.84 66.25 -45.56
N LEU A 3 27.36 65.18 -46.22
CA LEU A 3 27.97 64.17 -47.13
C LEU A 3 28.91 63.13 -46.45
N PHE A 4 28.49 61.85 -46.54
CA PHE A 4 29.22 60.55 -46.64
C PHE A 4 29.97 60.02 -45.39
N PHE A 5 30.05 58.71 -45.06
CA PHE A 5 30.15 57.46 -45.85
C PHE A 5 29.59 56.21 -45.11
N ASN A 6 29.24 55.19 -45.91
CA ASN A 6 28.80 53.80 -45.64
C ASN A 6 29.53 52.99 -44.53
N LEU A 7 28.84 52.03 -43.88
CA LEU A 7 28.99 50.58 -44.13
C LEU A 7 28.06 49.70 -43.27
N ILE A 8 27.56 48.65 -43.90
CA ILE A 8 26.78 47.53 -43.35
C ILE A 8 27.59 46.78 -42.28
N SER A 9 26.96 46.45 -41.14
CA SER A 9 27.46 45.49 -40.16
C SER A 9 26.31 44.60 -39.67
N ILE A 10 26.49 43.30 -39.88
CA ILE A 10 25.64 42.19 -39.46
C ILE A 10 25.52 42.19 -37.92
N LEU A 11 24.28 42.26 -37.41
CA LEU A 11 23.98 41.96 -36.01
C LEU A 11 23.20 40.65 -35.96
N GLY A 12 23.95 39.56 -35.83
CA GLY A 12 23.42 38.30 -35.32
C GLY A 12 23.20 38.44 -33.83
N PHE A 13 21.95 38.58 -33.40
CA PHE A 13 21.58 38.36 -32.00
C PHE A 13 21.17 36.89 -31.85
N SER A 14 21.99 36.19 -31.07
CA SER A 14 21.83 34.80 -30.66
C SER A 14 20.44 34.55 -30.08
N LEU A 15 19.63 33.75 -30.77
CA LEU A 15 18.51 33.03 -30.18
C LEU A 15 19.07 32.12 -29.08
N GLY A 16 18.63 32.36 -27.86
CA GLY A 16 18.87 31.48 -26.72
C GLY A 16 18.42 30.07 -27.09
N ILE A 17 19.37 29.15 -27.06
CA ILE A 17 19.12 27.72 -27.16
C ILE A 17 18.31 27.36 -25.92
N SER A 18 17.01 27.14 -26.11
CA SER A 18 16.19 26.43 -25.14
C SER A 18 16.77 25.03 -25.00
N TYR A 19 17.43 24.76 -23.87
CA TYR A 19 17.84 23.41 -23.51
C TYR A 19 16.58 22.54 -23.50
N GLY A 20 16.52 21.59 -24.43
CA GLY A 20 15.56 20.50 -24.34
C GLY A 20 15.82 19.76 -23.04
N LEU A 21 14.81 19.69 -22.19
CA LEU A 21 14.76 18.75 -21.07
C LEU A 21 14.74 17.33 -21.65
N SER A 22 15.92 16.80 -21.96
CA SER A 22 16.09 15.35 -22.01
C SER A 22 15.70 14.80 -20.65
N ALA A 23 14.86 13.77 -20.63
CA ALA A 23 14.63 12.97 -19.43
C ALA A 23 16.00 12.57 -18.85
N GLN A 24 16.36 13.13 -17.70
CA GLN A 24 17.65 12.82 -17.07
C GLN A 24 17.61 11.36 -16.62
N THR A 25 18.68 10.62 -16.93
CA THR A 25 18.86 9.25 -16.43
C THR A 25 18.84 9.29 -14.89
N PRO A 26 18.17 8.34 -14.22
CA PRO A 26 18.27 8.22 -12.77
C PRO A 26 19.74 8.12 -12.35
N ASP A 27 20.18 8.99 -11.45
CA ASP A 27 21.43 8.83 -10.72
C ASP A 27 21.14 8.46 -9.26
N THR A 28 22.04 7.71 -8.65
CA THR A 28 21.93 7.31 -7.24
C THR A 28 22.91 8.11 -6.41
N VAL A 29 22.41 8.73 -5.34
CA VAL A 29 23.23 9.47 -4.37
C VAL A 29 23.10 8.83 -2.99
N ASP A 30 24.22 8.71 -2.29
CA ASP A 30 24.24 8.24 -0.90
C ASP A 30 23.86 9.39 0.04
N VAL A 31 22.83 9.18 0.85
CA VAL A 31 22.38 10.15 1.83
C VAL A 31 23.33 10.10 3.04
N PRO A 32 23.90 11.23 3.47
CA PRO A 32 24.74 11.27 4.65
C PRO A 32 23.90 11.15 5.93
N THR A 33 24.44 10.47 6.94
CA THR A 33 23.82 10.40 8.27
C THR A 33 23.97 11.70 9.07
N MET A 34 24.80 12.64 8.60
CA MET A 34 25.01 13.95 9.21
C MET A 34 25.19 15.02 8.14
N VAL A 35 24.58 16.19 8.37
CA VAL A 35 24.79 17.40 7.56
C VAL A 35 25.28 18.52 8.49
N ASN A 36 26.38 19.19 8.14
CA ASN A 36 27.00 20.24 8.96
C ASN A 36 27.27 19.80 10.42
N GLY A 37 27.68 18.54 10.62
CA GLY A 37 27.96 17.97 11.94
C GLY A 37 26.73 17.61 12.79
N ASN A 38 25.52 17.67 12.24
CA ASN A 38 24.29 17.31 12.94
C ASN A 38 23.58 16.14 12.26
N ALA A 39 23.23 15.10 13.04
CA ALA A 39 22.48 13.94 12.56
C ALA A 39 20.97 14.19 12.49
N PHE A 40 20.43 15.05 13.36
CA PHE A 40 19.00 15.37 13.41
C PHE A 40 18.60 16.21 12.20
N GLY A 41 17.68 15.66 11.41
CA GLY A 41 17.22 16.26 10.16
C GLY A 41 18.22 16.19 9.02
N ALA A 42 19.29 15.41 9.15
CA ALA A 42 20.29 15.29 8.09
C ALA A 42 19.66 14.80 6.77
N ILE A 43 18.78 13.80 6.86
CA ILE A 43 18.01 13.27 5.74
C ILE A 43 17.06 14.33 5.14
N ASN A 44 16.32 15.06 5.97
CA ASN A 44 15.44 16.15 5.53
C ASN A 44 16.24 17.20 4.77
N LYS A 45 17.31 17.73 5.37
CA LYS A 45 18.15 18.79 4.79
C LYS A 45 18.81 18.36 3.49
N PHE A 46 19.36 17.15 3.45
CA PHE A 46 20.06 16.66 2.27
C PHE A 46 19.11 16.44 1.10
N ILE A 47 18.02 15.70 1.31
CA ILE A 47 17.12 15.34 0.22
C ILE A 47 16.28 16.54 -0.21
N ILE A 48 15.68 17.30 0.72
CA ILE A 48 14.86 18.46 0.37
C ILE A 48 15.73 19.56 -0.25
N GLY A 49 16.95 19.75 0.25
CA GLY A 49 17.90 20.73 -0.27
C GLY A 49 18.51 20.41 -1.63
N ASP A 50 18.25 19.22 -2.19
CA ASP A 50 18.78 18.79 -3.50
C ASP A 50 18.04 19.46 -4.68
N THR A 51 18.23 20.79 -4.74
CA THR A 51 17.60 21.71 -5.68
C THR A 51 18.63 22.66 -6.27
N MET A 52 18.37 23.15 -7.47
CA MET A 52 19.06 24.29 -8.06
C MET A 52 18.66 25.58 -7.32
N PRO A 53 19.41 26.68 -7.47
CA PRO A 53 19.02 27.98 -6.89
C PRO A 53 17.64 28.49 -7.31
N SER A 54 17.10 27.99 -8.43
CA SER A 54 15.72 28.27 -8.90
C SER A 54 14.64 27.54 -8.09
N GLY A 55 15.00 26.59 -7.21
CA GLY A 55 14.09 25.71 -6.48
C GLY A 55 13.73 24.41 -7.20
N GLU A 56 14.09 24.28 -8.49
CA GLU A 56 13.89 23.04 -9.24
C GLU A 56 14.81 21.92 -8.73
N ARG A 57 14.37 20.67 -8.76
CA ARG A 57 15.21 19.50 -8.40
C ARG A 57 16.44 19.43 -9.29
N ILE A 58 17.61 19.14 -8.72
CA ILE A 58 18.85 18.94 -9.52
C ILE A 58 18.66 17.79 -10.51
N ASN A 59 18.09 16.68 -10.04
CA ASN A 59 17.59 15.60 -10.87
C ASN A 59 16.22 15.13 -10.34
N PRO A 60 15.12 15.29 -11.10
CA PRO A 60 13.78 14.85 -10.67
C PRO A 60 13.64 13.31 -10.59
N ASN A 61 14.54 12.55 -11.21
CA ASN A 61 14.54 11.08 -11.23
C ASN A 61 15.57 10.47 -10.26
N ARG A 62 16.13 11.27 -9.35
CA ARG A 62 17.20 10.83 -8.45
C ARG A 62 16.73 9.72 -7.51
N VAL A 63 17.65 8.80 -7.23
CA VAL A 63 17.50 7.75 -6.22
C VAL A 63 18.36 8.11 -5.01
N TYR A 64 17.73 8.25 -3.85
CA TYR A 64 18.38 8.50 -2.57
C TYR A 64 18.61 7.17 -1.87
N ARG A 65 19.87 6.78 -1.68
CA ARG A 65 20.25 5.52 -1.05
C ARG A 65 20.71 5.74 0.39
N LEU A 66 20.11 5.03 1.33
CA LEU A 66 20.46 5.02 2.74
C LEU A 66 21.42 3.87 3.04
N LYS A 67 22.53 4.19 3.69
CA LYS A 67 23.54 3.21 4.11
C LYS A 67 23.01 2.25 5.19
N LYS A 68 23.27 0.94 5.04
CA LYS A 68 22.99 -0.06 6.09
C LYS A 68 23.78 0.22 7.38
N ASN A 69 23.37 -0.41 8.48
CA ASN A 69 23.93 -0.20 9.83
C ASN A 69 23.91 1.27 10.29
N SER A 70 23.00 2.07 9.75
CA SER A 70 22.91 3.52 10.03
C SER A 70 21.50 3.90 10.45
N ILE A 71 21.40 4.96 11.25
CA ILE A 71 20.14 5.57 11.67
C ILE A 71 20.07 6.99 11.10
N TYR A 72 18.95 7.33 10.47
CA TYR A 72 18.62 8.63 9.92
C TYR A 72 17.50 9.24 10.75
N PHE A 73 17.80 10.36 11.41
CA PHE A 73 16.86 11.04 12.28
C PHE A 73 16.12 12.13 11.51
N LEU A 74 14.78 12.06 11.52
CA LEU A 74 13.92 13.14 11.05
C LEU A 74 13.94 14.30 12.04
N ASP A 75 13.92 15.57 11.60
CA ASP A 75 13.74 16.75 12.49
C ASP A 75 12.35 17.38 12.40
N GLY A 76 11.48 16.80 11.58
CA GLY A 76 10.06 17.12 11.44
C GLY A 76 9.42 16.13 10.45
N ILE A 77 8.18 16.40 10.07
CA ILE A 77 7.54 15.67 8.96
C ILE A 77 8.42 15.84 7.71
N PHE A 78 8.75 14.74 7.05
CA PHE A 78 9.39 14.75 5.74
C PHE A 78 8.33 15.03 4.67
N PHE A 79 8.35 16.23 4.11
CA PHE A 79 7.47 16.63 3.02
C PHE A 79 8.15 16.35 1.67
N ALA A 80 7.62 15.39 0.91
CA ALA A 80 8.05 15.12 -0.46
C ALA A 80 7.02 15.68 -1.45
N ASP A 81 7.21 16.93 -1.87
CA ASP A 81 6.43 17.59 -2.93
C ASP A 81 6.91 17.26 -4.36
N PHE A 82 7.80 16.29 -4.47
CA PHE A 82 8.40 15.74 -5.68
C PHE A 82 8.29 14.20 -5.68
N ASP A 83 8.59 13.58 -6.82
CA ASP A 83 8.63 12.12 -6.92
C ASP A 83 9.85 11.57 -6.15
N LEU A 84 9.60 10.75 -5.12
CA LEU A 84 10.62 10.28 -4.19
C LEU A 84 11.02 8.84 -4.47
N ASN A 85 12.28 8.61 -4.83
CA ASN A 85 12.88 7.27 -4.84
C ASN A 85 13.84 7.14 -3.67
N LEU A 86 13.41 6.49 -2.59
CA LEU A 86 14.18 6.29 -1.36
C LEU A 86 14.41 4.80 -1.15
N ILE A 87 15.68 4.38 -1.18
CA ILE A 87 16.05 2.98 -1.04
C ILE A 87 17.08 2.82 0.08
N GLY A 88 17.10 1.66 0.72
CA GLY A 88 18.20 1.24 1.57
C GLY A 88 19.25 0.43 0.81
N GLU A 89 20.48 0.42 1.29
CA GLU A 89 21.41 -0.65 0.95
C GLU A 89 20.88 -1.99 1.46
N ILE A 90 20.90 -3.00 0.60
CA ILE A 90 20.53 -4.37 0.97
C ILE A 90 21.49 -4.84 2.06
N ALA A 91 20.93 -5.21 3.21
CA ALA A 91 21.67 -5.73 4.34
C ALA A 91 21.93 -7.23 4.18
N GLY A 92 23.18 -7.65 4.31
CA GLY A 92 23.57 -9.05 4.35
C GLY A 92 23.47 -9.65 5.76
N ASP A 93 24.00 -10.86 5.92
CA ASP A 93 24.01 -11.55 7.21
C ASP A 93 24.75 -10.75 8.28
N GLY A 94 24.10 -10.52 9.42
CA GLY A 94 24.64 -9.73 10.53
C GLY A 94 24.61 -8.21 10.33
N GLU A 95 24.19 -7.72 9.16
CA GLU A 95 24.01 -6.28 8.90
C GLU A 95 22.55 -5.89 9.07
N LYS A 96 22.28 -4.71 9.63
CA LYS A 96 20.93 -4.17 9.82
C LYS A 96 20.58 -3.22 8.68
N PRO A 97 19.36 -3.29 8.11
CA PRO A 97 18.89 -2.28 7.16
C PRO A 97 18.93 -0.87 7.75
N PRO A 98 19.04 0.17 6.91
CA PRO A 98 18.94 1.55 7.37
C PRO A 98 17.64 1.80 8.12
N ILE A 99 17.75 2.48 9.26
CA ILE A 99 16.62 2.89 10.08
C ILE A 99 16.35 4.37 9.84
N ILE A 100 15.10 4.72 9.55
CA ILE A 100 14.58 6.07 9.66
C ILE A 100 13.80 6.14 10.98
N ALA A 101 14.21 7.08 11.84
CA ALA A 101 13.65 7.22 13.17
C ALA A 101 12.94 8.56 13.34
N SER A 102 11.77 8.51 13.99
CA SER A 102 11.11 9.71 14.51
C SER A 102 11.98 10.39 15.55
N THR A 103 11.85 11.71 15.66
CA THR A 103 12.42 12.44 16.80
C THR A 103 11.43 13.45 17.34
N ALA A 104 11.73 13.99 18.52
CA ALA A 104 11.10 15.22 18.97
C ALA A 104 11.70 16.41 18.19
N GLY A 105 10.85 17.33 17.77
CA GLY A 105 11.28 18.63 17.24
C GLY A 105 12.12 19.40 18.28
N ALA A 106 12.73 20.51 17.85
CA ALA A 106 13.54 21.35 18.73
C ALA A 106 12.77 21.92 19.94
N ASP A 107 11.44 21.97 19.85
CA ASP A 107 10.49 22.36 20.90
C ASP A 107 10.09 21.21 21.84
N GLY A 108 10.61 20.01 21.63
CA GLY A 108 10.25 18.80 22.36
C GLY A 108 8.96 18.13 21.88
N THR A 109 8.30 18.68 20.84
CA THR A 109 7.05 18.12 20.32
C THR A 109 7.33 16.89 19.46
N ILE A 110 6.54 15.86 19.67
CA ILE A 110 6.71 14.58 18.99
C ILE A 110 6.09 14.65 17.59
N GLN A 111 6.84 14.13 16.62
CA GLN A 111 6.37 14.01 15.25
C GLN A 111 5.27 12.96 15.16
N LEU A 112 4.03 13.40 14.94
CA LEU A 112 2.90 12.49 14.77
C LEU A 112 2.94 11.76 13.41
N ILE A 113 3.64 12.30 12.41
CA ILE A 113 3.72 11.73 11.06
C ILE A 113 5.17 11.78 10.62
N GLN A 114 5.70 10.68 10.06
CA GLN A 114 7.08 10.67 9.54
C GLN A 114 7.15 11.26 8.13
N PHE A 115 6.36 10.75 7.18
CA PHE A 115 6.38 11.18 5.77
C PHE A 115 5.00 11.65 5.28
N LYS A 116 4.99 12.78 4.56
CA LYS A 116 3.89 13.20 3.68
C LYS A 116 4.37 13.20 2.23
N LEU A 117 3.78 12.35 1.40
CA LEU A 117 4.21 12.09 0.04
C LEU A 117 3.19 12.67 -0.96
N PHE A 118 3.53 13.79 -1.61
CA PHE A 118 2.67 14.45 -2.61
C PHE A 118 3.04 14.07 -4.05
N GLY A 119 4.28 13.66 -4.29
CA GLY A 119 4.70 13.02 -5.55
C GLY A 119 4.41 11.52 -5.56
N ASN A 120 4.77 10.85 -6.66
CA ASN A 120 4.90 9.40 -6.66
C ASN A 120 6.01 8.99 -5.69
N ALA A 121 5.95 7.79 -5.14
CA ALA A 121 7.04 7.32 -4.30
C ALA A 121 7.38 5.84 -4.49
N ILE A 122 8.67 5.55 -4.47
CA ILE A 122 9.25 4.21 -4.36
C ILE A 122 10.08 4.21 -3.08
N ILE A 123 9.63 3.44 -2.08
CA ILE A 123 10.28 3.28 -0.79
C ILE A 123 10.70 1.82 -0.64
N LYS A 124 12.00 1.56 -0.47
CA LYS A 124 12.51 0.18 -0.39
C LYS A 124 13.59 -0.05 0.65
N ASP A 125 13.65 -1.26 1.19
CA ASP A 125 14.78 -1.78 1.98
C ASP A 125 15.13 -0.95 3.22
N ILE A 126 14.13 -0.32 3.85
CA ILE A 126 14.30 0.51 5.04
C ILE A 126 13.46 0.01 6.22
N ILE A 127 13.86 0.39 7.43
CA ILE A 127 13.04 0.27 8.63
C ILE A 127 12.57 1.67 9.06
N CYS A 128 11.27 1.83 9.24
CA CYS A 128 10.64 3.00 9.84
C CYS A 128 10.37 2.72 11.32
N GLN A 129 11.23 3.25 12.18
CA GLN A 129 11.09 3.19 13.63
C GLN A 129 10.26 4.40 14.09
N MET A 130 9.01 4.16 14.47
CA MET A 130 8.09 5.23 14.85
C MET A 130 8.23 5.67 16.30
N THR A 131 8.94 4.91 17.14
CA THR A 131 9.33 5.31 18.48
C THR A 131 10.54 6.25 18.41
N PRO A 132 10.52 7.42 19.07
CA PRO A 132 11.71 8.28 19.14
C PRO A 132 12.78 7.70 20.09
N PRO A 133 14.04 8.18 20.02
CA PRO A 133 15.11 7.72 20.93
C PRO A 133 14.81 7.84 22.42
N SER A 134 13.90 8.74 22.81
CA SER A 134 13.43 8.88 24.19
C SER A 134 12.60 7.69 24.69
N GLY A 135 12.17 6.79 23.79
CA GLY A 135 11.27 5.67 24.08
C GLY A 135 9.82 6.07 24.35
N ASN A 136 9.49 7.36 24.24
CA ASN A 136 8.20 7.92 24.61
C ASN A 136 7.63 8.82 23.51
N GLY A 137 6.37 8.52 23.15
CA GLY A 137 5.53 9.21 22.20
C GLY A 137 5.92 8.88 20.77
N GLU A 138 5.33 7.80 20.32
CA GLU A 138 5.48 7.21 19.02
C GLU A 138 4.69 8.02 17.97
N SER A 139 5.10 7.96 16.72
CA SER A 139 4.33 8.58 15.64
C SER A 139 2.97 7.89 15.48
N ASN A 140 1.97 8.65 15.05
CA ASN A 140 0.67 8.10 14.63
C ASN A 140 0.80 7.36 13.30
N ALA A 141 1.58 7.89 12.35
CA ALA A 141 1.77 7.25 11.05
C ALA A 141 3.17 7.38 10.45
N ALA A 142 3.57 6.34 9.71
CA ALA A 142 4.82 6.39 8.95
C ALA A 142 4.61 7.14 7.63
N PHE A 143 3.58 6.78 6.86
CA PHE A 143 3.36 7.35 5.52
C PHE A 143 1.95 7.86 5.31
N PHE A 144 1.85 9.14 5.01
CA PHE A 144 0.67 9.79 4.48
C PHE A 144 0.81 9.96 2.96
N LEU A 145 -0.12 9.38 2.22
CA LEU A 145 -0.19 9.45 0.77
C LEU A 145 -1.08 10.64 0.40
N SER A 146 -0.43 11.78 0.19
CA SER A 146 -1.07 13.11 0.14
C SER A 146 -1.21 13.66 -1.28
N GLY A 147 -0.73 12.94 -2.30
CA GLY A 147 -0.76 13.34 -3.70
C GLY A 147 -1.95 12.75 -4.44
N GLN A 148 -2.81 13.59 -5.01
CA GLN A 148 -3.93 13.11 -5.80
C GLN A 148 -3.44 12.33 -7.02
N LYS A 149 -4.06 11.17 -7.28
CA LYS A 149 -3.78 10.32 -8.43
C LYS A 149 -2.30 9.89 -8.56
N LYS A 150 -1.60 9.75 -7.44
CA LYS A 150 -0.21 9.27 -7.42
C LYS A 150 -0.12 7.76 -7.23
N ASN A 151 1.05 7.22 -7.56
CA ASN A 151 1.40 5.83 -7.37
C ASN A 151 2.46 5.70 -6.26
N TYR A 152 2.24 4.76 -5.36
CA TYR A 152 3.10 4.52 -4.20
C TYR A 152 3.49 3.05 -4.13
N TYR A 153 4.79 2.79 -4.00
CA TYR A 153 5.38 1.46 -3.97
C TYR A 153 6.22 1.32 -2.71
N PHE A 154 5.86 0.36 -1.87
CA PHE A 154 6.58 -0.03 -0.66
C PHE A 154 7.03 -1.48 -0.85
N ASP A 155 8.34 -1.70 -0.80
CA ASP A 155 8.92 -3.02 -1.04
C ASP A 155 10.04 -3.33 -0.04
N ASN A 156 9.91 -4.40 0.73
CA ASN A 156 10.84 -4.71 1.84
C ASN A 156 10.99 -3.54 2.84
N VAL A 157 9.88 -2.84 3.09
CA VAL A 157 9.77 -1.77 4.09
C VAL A 157 9.23 -2.35 5.39
N ARG A 158 9.83 -1.95 6.51
CA ARG A 158 9.39 -2.37 7.84
C ARG A 158 8.89 -1.19 8.63
N ILE A 159 7.82 -1.36 9.39
CA ILE A 159 7.21 -0.29 10.17
C ILE A 159 6.95 -0.82 11.57
N GLU A 160 7.53 -0.17 12.59
CA GLU A 160 7.45 -0.61 13.97
C GLU A 160 6.89 0.45 14.92
N TRP A 161 6.12 0.02 15.91
CA TRP A 161 5.67 0.80 17.09
C TRP A 161 4.77 2.01 16.80
N GLY A 162 4.12 2.06 15.63
CA GLY A 162 3.19 3.13 15.30
C GLY A 162 1.88 3.08 16.08
N LEU A 163 1.35 4.24 16.44
CA LEU A 163 0.13 4.35 17.24
C LEU A 163 -1.15 4.12 16.43
N TRP A 164 -1.26 4.70 15.24
CA TRP A 164 -2.52 4.71 14.48
C TRP A 164 -2.47 3.82 13.24
N THR A 165 -1.56 4.07 12.30
CA THR A 165 -1.50 3.34 11.03
C THR A 165 -0.09 3.37 10.44
N GLY A 166 0.37 2.31 9.77
CA GLY A 166 1.62 2.37 9.02
C GLY A 166 1.49 3.30 7.82
N ILE A 167 0.53 3.01 6.94
CA ILE A 167 0.31 3.73 5.68
C ILE A 167 -1.13 4.20 5.59
N THR A 168 -1.38 5.42 5.12
CA THR A 168 -2.75 5.87 4.85
C THR A 168 -2.88 6.85 3.68
N THR A 169 -3.99 6.75 2.93
CA THR A 169 -4.37 7.75 1.94
C THR A 169 -5.02 8.96 2.60
N GLU A 170 -4.56 10.16 2.27
CA GLU A 170 -5.22 11.42 2.70
C GLU A 170 -6.06 12.06 1.58
N VAL A 171 -5.85 11.61 0.35
CA VAL A 171 -6.53 12.07 -0.86
C VAL A 171 -6.77 10.87 -1.78
N PRO A 172 -7.65 10.95 -2.79
CA PRO A 172 -7.80 9.87 -3.75
C PRO A 172 -6.50 9.63 -4.54
N VAL A 173 -5.99 8.39 -4.52
CA VAL A 173 -4.72 7.99 -5.17
C VAL A 173 -4.97 6.96 -6.28
N ASN A 174 -4.01 6.75 -7.18
CA ASN A 174 -4.16 5.75 -8.24
C ASN A 174 -3.84 4.36 -7.69
N LYS A 175 -2.61 4.16 -7.21
CA LYS A 175 -2.13 2.82 -6.87
C LYS A 175 -1.29 2.83 -5.59
N VAL A 176 -1.52 1.84 -4.74
CA VAL A 176 -0.69 1.54 -3.58
C VAL A 176 -0.26 0.08 -3.66
N VAL A 177 1.05 -0.16 -3.75
CA VAL A 177 1.64 -1.50 -3.77
C VAL A 177 2.49 -1.67 -2.52
N ILE A 178 2.21 -2.73 -1.76
CA ILE A 178 2.86 -3.08 -0.51
C ILE A 178 3.31 -4.54 -0.64
N THR A 179 4.60 -4.74 -0.86
CA THR A 179 5.19 -6.07 -1.04
C THR A 179 6.35 -6.31 -0.10
N ASN A 180 6.50 -7.54 0.38
CA ASN A 180 7.64 -7.92 1.21
C ASN A 180 7.78 -7.10 2.49
N CYS A 181 6.71 -6.42 2.92
CA CYS A 181 6.72 -5.51 4.04
C CYS A 181 6.45 -6.23 5.36
N TYR A 182 6.98 -5.67 6.44
CA TYR A 182 6.75 -6.17 7.78
C TYR A 182 6.22 -5.06 8.70
N PHE A 183 4.98 -5.22 9.16
CA PHE A 183 4.32 -4.35 10.13
C PHE A 183 4.36 -5.03 11.49
N ARG A 184 5.10 -4.46 12.44
CA ARG A 184 5.37 -5.11 13.73
C ARG A 184 5.01 -4.18 14.90
N ASN A 185 4.23 -4.69 15.85
CA ASN A 185 3.84 -3.96 17.05
C ASN A 185 3.19 -2.59 16.73
N LEU A 186 2.25 -2.53 15.77
CA LEU A 186 1.45 -1.32 15.56
C LEU A 186 0.25 -1.37 16.51
N GLU A 187 0.27 -0.52 17.52
CA GLU A 187 -0.64 -0.63 18.65
C GLU A 187 -0.89 0.69 19.36
N HIS A 188 -2.02 0.77 20.03
CA HIS A 188 -2.37 1.89 20.90
C HIS A 188 -2.73 1.36 22.29
N LYS A 189 -2.23 2.03 23.33
CA LYS A 189 -2.39 1.56 24.72
C LYS A 189 -3.85 1.43 25.15
N THR A 190 -4.74 2.28 24.64
CA THR A 190 -6.12 2.39 25.13
C THR A 190 -7.18 2.18 24.07
N ASP A 191 -6.80 2.13 22.79
CA ASP A 191 -7.73 2.13 21.68
C ASP A 191 -7.52 0.90 20.81
N ILE A 192 -8.53 0.05 20.79
CA ILE A 192 -8.50 -1.17 20.00
C ILE A 192 -8.58 -0.86 18.50
N TRP A 193 -9.12 0.28 18.09
CA TRP A 193 -9.38 0.64 16.69
C TRP A 193 -8.17 1.22 15.94
N ASN A 194 -7.05 1.37 16.63
CA ASN A 194 -5.79 1.89 16.09
C ASN A 194 -4.78 0.75 15.90
N GLY A 195 -3.55 1.04 15.47
CA GLY A 195 -2.51 0.03 15.21
C GLY A 195 -2.64 -0.66 13.85
N ARG A 196 -2.91 0.11 12.79
CA ARG A 196 -3.32 -0.39 11.47
C ARG A 196 -2.13 -0.61 10.54
N GLY A 197 -2.22 -1.58 9.62
CA GLY A 197 -1.26 -1.74 8.53
C GLY A 197 -1.45 -0.64 7.48
N MET A 198 -2.52 -0.75 6.69
CA MET A 198 -2.94 0.24 5.70
C MET A 198 -4.38 0.71 5.95
N ASN A 199 -4.60 2.02 5.87
CA ASN A 199 -5.92 2.64 6.00
C ASN A 199 -6.26 3.54 4.80
N THR A 200 -7.48 3.44 4.27
CA THR A 200 -8.04 4.46 3.37
C THR A 200 -8.89 5.44 4.19
N TYR A 201 -8.44 6.68 4.31
CA TYR A 201 -9.05 7.63 5.22
C TYR A 201 -10.26 8.29 4.56
N GLN A 202 -11.47 8.10 5.09
CA GLN A 202 -12.68 8.77 4.60
C GLN A 202 -12.86 8.55 3.07
N GLN A 203 -13.34 9.56 2.34
CA GLN A 203 -13.63 9.50 0.90
C GLN A 203 -12.38 9.58 0.00
N ASN A 204 -11.25 9.04 0.47
CA ASN A 204 -9.95 9.09 -0.21
C ASN A 204 -9.51 7.70 -0.68
N PRO A 205 -10.20 7.09 -1.66
CA PRO A 205 -9.87 5.75 -2.16
C PRO A 205 -8.51 5.73 -2.86
N ALA A 206 -7.85 4.59 -2.83
CA ALA A 206 -6.95 4.20 -3.92
C ALA A 206 -7.80 3.57 -5.04
N ASP A 207 -7.45 3.70 -6.31
CA ASP A 207 -8.08 2.85 -7.35
C ASP A 207 -7.66 1.39 -7.16
N THR A 208 -6.36 1.14 -7.01
CA THR A 208 -5.77 -0.19 -6.83
C THR A 208 -4.94 -0.27 -5.56
N VAL A 209 -5.15 -1.35 -4.79
CA VAL A 209 -4.31 -1.75 -3.65
C VAL A 209 -3.80 -3.16 -3.86
N ILE A 210 -2.49 -3.36 -3.74
CA ILE A 210 -1.84 -4.68 -3.80
C ILE A 210 -1.06 -4.87 -2.51
N MET A 211 -1.39 -5.92 -1.76
CA MET A 211 -0.73 -6.33 -0.53
C MET A 211 -0.30 -7.78 -0.68
N ARG A 212 0.98 -8.02 -1.00
CA ARG A 212 1.50 -9.36 -1.27
C ARG A 212 2.80 -9.70 -0.54
N ASN A 213 2.93 -10.92 -0.01
CA ASN A 213 4.10 -11.35 0.76
C ASN A 213 4.41 -10.40 1.93
N ASN A 214 3.42 -10.07 2.75
CA ASN A 214 3.64 -9.21 3.91
C ASN A 214 3.37 -9.95 5.21
N THR A 215 4.11 -9.57 6.25
CA THR A 215 3.85 -10.02 7.63
C THR A 215 3.22 -8.87 8.44
N PHE A 216 2.18 -9.20 9.20
CA PHE A 216 1.53 -8.33 10.17
C PHE A 216 1.59 -9.03 11.54
N PHE A 217 2.46 -8.55 12.43
CA PHE A 217 2.73 -9.21 13.71
C PHE A 217 2.41 -8.28 14.87
N ASN A 218 1.50 -8.73 15.73
CA ASN A 218 0.98 -7.99 16.89
C ASN A 218 0.42 -6.61 16.50
N LEU A 219 -0.80 -6.61 15.97
CA LEU A 219 -1.51 -5.38 15.63
C LEU A 219 -2.77 -5.25 16.50
N ASN A 220 -3.09 -4.05 16.97
CA ASN A 220 -4.43 -3.82 17.56
C ASN A 220 -5.50 -4.09 16.49
N SER A 221 -5.54 -3.26 15.45
CA SER A 221 -6.46 -3.31 14.31
C SER A 221 -5.96 -2.35 13.24
N PHE A 222 -6.28 -2.40 11.98
CA PHE A 222 -6.72 -3.47 11.09
C PHE A 222 -5.53 -3.70 10.17
N VAL A 223 -5.43 -4.86 9.53
CA VAL A 223 -4.35 -5.07 8.56
C VAL A 223 -4.58 -4.21 7.30
N PHE A 224 -5.81 -4.25 6.77
CA PHE A 224 -6.30 -3.36 5.72
C PHE A 224 -7.66 -2.79 6.12
N ALA A 225 -7.83 -1.47 5.98
CA ALA A 225 -9.08 -0.78 6.26
C ALA A 225 -9.55 0.13 5.12
N ALA A 226 -10.79 -0.10 4.70
CA ALA A 226 -11.65 0.82 3.96
C ALA A 226 -13.06 0.68 4.55
N ASP A 227 -13.21 1.26 5.75
CA ASP A 227 -14.40 1.08 6.57
C ASP A 227 -15.66 1.73 5.96
N VAL A 228 -16.78 1.69 6.69
CA VAL A 228 -18.07 2.25 6.23
C VAL A 228 -18.05 3.76 5.95
N SER A 229 -17.03 4.50 6.42
CA SER A 229 -16.82 5.91 6.11
C SER A 229 -15.99 6.14 4.84
N ALA A 230 -15.45 5.06 4.27
CA ALA A 230 -14.56 5.11 3.12
C ALA A 230 -15.22 4.67 1.81
N ILE A 231 -14.67 5.18 0.71
CA ILE A 231 -14.85 4.56 -0.60
C ILE A 231 -13.73 3.51 -0.69
N PRO A 232 -14.03 2.20 -0.79
CA PRO A 232 -13.00 1.19 -0.89
C PRO A 232 -12.26 1.26 -2.23
N PRO A 233 -11.11 0.60 -2.38
CA PRO A 233 -10.46 0.54 -3.68
C PRO A 233 -11.30 -0.22 -4.69
N ARG A 234 -11.16 0.17 -5.97
CA ARG A 234 -11.80 -0.55 -7.07
C ARG A 234 -11.20 -1.94 -7.22
N TYR A 235 -9.90 -2.10 -6.93
CA TYR A 235 -9.21 -3.37 -7.02
C TYR A 235 -8.33 -3.63 -5.78
N LEU A 236 -8.52 -4.79 -5.14
CA LEU A 236 -7.69 -5.26 -4.02
C LEU A 236 -7.07 -6.63 -4.34
N ILE A 237 -5.75 -6.74 -4.22
CA ILE A 237 -5.06 -8.02 -4.05
C ILE A 237 -4.57 -8.10 -2.61
N PHE A 238 -4.96 -9.15 -1.92
CA PHE A 238 -4.50 -9.50 -0.58
C PHE A 238 -4.02 -10.96 -0.60
N ASP A 239 -2.76 -11.15 -0.96
CA ASP A 239 -2.21 -12.45 -1.36
C ASP A 239 -0.93 -12.81 -0.60
N HIS A 240 -0.77 -14.06 -0.14
CA HIS A 240 0.44 -14.49 0.57
C HIS A 240 0.80 -13.57 1.76
N ASN A 241 -0.17 -13.16 2.58
CA ASN A 241 0.10 -12.41 3.80
C ASN A 241 0.02 -13.33 5.03
N THR A 242 0.91 -13.11 5.99
CA THR A 242 0.89 -13.78 7.30
C THR A 242 0.47 -12.79 8.37
N ILE A 243 -0.66 -13.04 9.02
CA ILE A 243 -1.18 -12.24 10.13
C ILE A 243 -1.05 -13.06 11.40
N VAL A 244 -0.34 -12.54 12.39
CA VAL A 244 -0.09 -13.19 13.68
C VAL A 244 -0.46 -12.23 14.80
N ASN A 245 -1.47 -12.63 15.58
CA ASN A 245 -2.04 -11.86 16.70
C ASN A 245 -2.57 -10.48 16.26
N SER A 246 -3.88 -10.40 16.02
CA SER A 246 -4.57 -9.11 15.87
C SER A 246 -5.86 -9.05 16.65
N MET A 247 -6.25 -7.89 17.18
CA MET A 247 -7.46 -7.76 18.02
C MET A 247 -8.73 -7.52 17.20
N LYS A 248 -8.74 -6.56 16.26
CA LYS A 248 -9.83 -6.41 15.28
C LYS A 248 -9.38 -6.62 13.84
N PHE A 249 -10.43 -6.79 13.04
CA PHE A 249 -10.54 -7.28 11.68
C PHE A 249 -9.27 -7.16 10.82
N PRO A 250 -8.74 -8.28 10.28
CA PRO A 250 -7.69 -8.21 9.28
C PRO A 250 -8.11 -7.38 8.07
N ILE A 251 -9.33 -7.61 7.56
CA ILE A 251 -9.87 -6.89 6.40
C ILE A 251 -11.16 -6.19 6.84
N HIS A 252 -11.06 -4.87 7.09
CA HIS A 252 -12.21 -4.03 7.41
C HIS A 252 -12.70 -3.29 6.17
N SER A 253 -13.47 -3.96 5.32
CA SER A 253 -14.05 -3.36 4.11
C SER A 253 -15.20 -4.19 3.53
N PHE A 254 -16.42 -3.66 3.60
CA PHE A 254 -17.63 -4.39 3.17
C PHE A 254 -17.87 -4.40 1.67
N TRP A 255 -17.45 -3.34 0.97
CA TRP A 255 -17.98 -2.97 -0.35
C TRP A 255 -16.94 -3.01 -1.47
N LEU A 256 -15.94 -3.87 -1.35
CA LEU A 256 -14.94 -4.10 -2.41
C LEU A 256 -15.62 -4.65 -3.67
N PRO A 257 -15.53 -3.96 -4.82
CA PRO A 257 -16.15 -4.40 -6.06
C PRO A 257 -15.33 -5.47 -6.80
N ASN A 258 -14.00 -5.44 -6.67
CA ASN A 258 -13.10 -6.45 -7.21
C ASN A 258 -11.99 -6.75 -6.19
N ALA A 259 -11.98 -7.96 -5.62
CA ALA A 259 -10.98 -8.36 -4.65
C ALA A 259 -10.53 -9.82 -4.80
N THR A 260 -9.26 -10.06 -4.50
CA THR A 260 -8.67 -11.40 -4.38
C THR A 260 -8.01 -11.52 -3.02
N VAL A 261 -8.48 -12.46 -2.20
CA VAL A 261 -7.94 -12.77 -0.87
C VAL A 261 -7.46 -14.21 -0.86
N THR A 262 -6.17 -14.42 -1.11
CA THR A 262 -5.63 -15.76 -1.39
C THR A 262 -4.33 -16.10 -0.69
N ASN A 263 -4.10 -17.38 -0.45
CA ASN A 263 -2.80 -17.89 0.01
C ASN A 263 -2.35 -17.28 1.35
N ASN A 264 -3.27 -16.79 2.21
CA ASN A 264 -2.93 -16.09 3.46
C ASN A 264 -2.98 -17.03 4.69
N ILE A 265 -2.31 -16.63 5.77
CA ILE A 265 -2.44 -17.23 7.11
C ILE A 265 -3.00 -16.19 8.08
N PHE A 266 -4.09 -16.54 8.78
CA PHE A 266 -4.73 -15.75 9.83
C PHE A 266 -4.62 -16.46 11.18
N TYR A 267 -3.54 -16.23 11.92
CA TYR A 267 -3.28 -16.88 13.21
C TYR A 267 -3.59 -15.94 14.38
N ASN A 268 -4.52 -16.35 15.25
CA ASN A 268 -5.07 -15.51 16.33
C ASN A 268 -5.53 -14.13 15.83
N ALA A 269 -6.04 -14.08 14.60
CA ALA A 269 -6.45 -12.85 13.95
C ALA A 269 -7.88 -12.48 14.32
N HIS A 270 -8.18 -11.21 14.56
CA HIS A 270 -9.48 -10.78 15.11
C HIS A 270 -9.80 -11.48 16.46
N SER A 271 -8.91 -11.40 17.45
CA SER A 271 -9.06 -12.15 18.71
C SER A 271 -9.90 -11.47 19.80
N PHE A 272 -10.31 -10.20 19.64
CA PHE A 272 -11.06 -9.52 20.70
C PHE A 272 -12.45 -10.13 20.98
N GLY A 273 -13.02 -10.82 19.99
CA GLY A 273 -14.40 -11.31 20.02
C GLY A 273 -15.44 -10.17 20.07
N GLU A 274 -16.71 -10.52 19.97
CA GLU A 274 -17.82 -9.57 20.03
C GLU A 274 -19.01 -10.16 20.78
N ASN A 275 -19.61 -9.37 21.67
CA ASN A 275 -20.93 -9.66 22.22
C ASN A 275 -22.04 -8.95 21.42
N SER A 276 -23.30 -9.14 21.83
CA SER A 276 -24.47 -8.54 21.16
C SER A 276 -24.48 -7.01 21.15
N SER A 277 -23.76 -6.36 22.07
CA SER A 277 -23.59 -4.91 22.09
C SER A 277 -22.44 -4.46 21.20
N ASP A 278 -21.35 -5.24 21.16
CA ASP A 278 -20.18 -4.96 20.32
C ASP A 278 -20.58 -4.92 18.84
N VAL A 279 -21.34 -5.90 18.35
CA VAL A 279 -21.73 -5.98 16.92
C VAL A 279 -22.54 -4.76 16.44
N VAL A 280 -23.13 -3.98 17.36
CA VAL A 280 -23.85 -2.76 17.03
C VAL A 280 -22.86 -1.69 16.56
N GLY A 281 -22.98 -1.31 15.28
CA GLY A 281 -22.08 -0.33 14.66
C GLY A 281 -20.80 -0.92 14.10
N GLN A 282 -20.53 -2.22 14.33
CA GLN A 282 -19.44 -2.95 13.69
C GLN A 282 -19.92 -3.69 12.44
N ASP A 283 -21.11 -4.29 12.48
CA ASP A 283 -21.71 -4.98 11.35
C ASP A 283 -23.07 -4.35 10.95
N PRO A 284 -23.34 -4.09 9.66
CA PRO A 284 -24.59 -3.50 9.20
C PRO A 284 -25.85 -4.27 9.61
N GLN A 285 -25.73 -5.59 9.79
CA GLN A 285 -26.82 -6.49 10.18
C GLN A 285 -26.69 -7.00 11.61
N LYS A 286 -25.75 -6.44 12.39
CA LYS A 286 -25.46 -6.85 13.79
C LYS A 286 -25.09 -8.33 13.90
N LEU A 287 -24.42 -8.86 12.86
CA LEU A 287 -23.83 -10.19 12.89
C LEU A 287 -22.43 -10.13 13.50
N LEU A 288 -21.95 -11.28 13.97
CA LEU A 288 -20.55 -11.45 14.33
C LEU A 288 -19.67 -11.19 13.11
N TYR A 289 -18.59 -10.44 13.28
CA TYR A 289 -17.67 -10.08 12.21
C TYR A 289 -16.77 -11.27 11.88
N GLY A 290 -16.72 -11.68 10.60
CA GLY A 290 -15.82 -12.72 10.12
C GLY A 290 -14.48 -12.16 9.64
N ILE A 291 -13.44 -13.01 9.50
CA ILE A 291 -12.19 -12.61 8.82
C ILE A 291 -12.50 -12.04 7.42
N ILE A 292 -13.40 -12.72 6.69
CA ILE A 292 -14.04 -12.18 5.49
C ILE A 292 -15.44 -11.71 5.89
N ASN A 293 -15.68 -10.40 5.78
CA ASN A 293 -16.98 -9.81 6.08
C ASN A 293 -17.40 -8.79 5.02
N ILE A 294 -18.09 -9.26 3.98
CA ILE A 294 -18.66 -8.40 2.92
C ILE A 294 -20.16 -8.19 3.12
N ASP A 295 -20.69 -7.12 2.52
CA ASP A 295 -22.13 -6.87 2.40
C ASP A 295 -22.44 -6.38 0.97
N LYS A 296 -23.71 -6.34 0.59
CA LYS A 296 -24.16 -5.80 -0.69
C LYS A 296 -23.60 -4.40 -0.92
N ILE A 297 -23.09 -4.12 -2.11
CA ILE A 297 -22.56 -2.78 -2.40
C ILE A 297 -23.73 -1.79 -2.49
N PRO A 298 -23.70 -0.66 -1.75
CA PRO A 298 -24.70 0.39 -1.87
C PRO A 298 -24.83 0.90 -3.30
N ASN A 299 -26.05 1.22 -3.76
CA ASN A 299 -26.30 1.71 -5.11
C ASN A 299 -25.45 2.94 -5.50
N ALA A 300 -25.15 3.81 -4.53
CA ALA A 300 -24.27 4.97 -4.75
C ALA A 300 -22.85 4.54 -5.13
N LEU A 301 -22.32 3.50 -4.49
CA LEU A 301 -21.00 2.94 -4.80
C LEU A 301 -21.01 2.14 -6.10
N LEU A 302 -22.07 1.36 -6.38
CA LEU A 302 -22.25 0.70 -7.69
C LEU A 302 -22.22 1.73 -8.83
N LYS A 303 -22.94 2.84 -8.68
CA LYS A 303 -22.91 3.96 -9.64
C LYS A 303 -21.53 4.62 -9.74
N TYR A 304 -20.83 4.79 -8.62
CA TYR A 304 -19.48 5.33 -8.59
C TYR A 304 -18.49 4.46 -9.38
N TYR A 305 -18.57 3.13 -9.21
CA TYR A 305 -17.72 2.19 -9.94
C TYR A 305 -18.16 1.96 -11.38
N GLY A 306 -19.43 2.21 -11.69
CA GLY A 306 -20.01 1.93 -13.01
C GLY A 306 -20.27 0.45 -13.23
N ILE A 307 -20.68 -0.27 -12.19
CA ILE A 307 -20.95 -1.72 -12.23
C ILE A 307 -22.32 -2.06 -11.63
N ALA A 308 -22.89 -3.21 -11.98
CA ALA A 308 -23.97 -3.86 -11.25
C ALA A 308 -23.44 -4.81 -10.16
N GLU A 309 -24.25 -5.15 -9.16
CA GLU A 309 -23.85 -6.12 -8.12
C GLU A 309 -23.47 -7.48 -8.70
N SER A 310 -24.15 -7.93 -9.76
CA SER A 310 -23.83 -9.17 -10.49
C SER A 310 -22.47 -9.13 -11.20
N GLU A 311 -21.89 -7.93 -11.38
CA GLU A 311 -20.55 -7.72 -11.94
C GLU A 311 -19.46 -7.68 -10.86
N ARG A 312 -19.82 -7.71 -9.58
CA ARG A 312 -18.87 -7.81 -8.47
C ARG A 312 -18.02 -9.08 -8.61
N ARG A 313 -16.73 -8.98 -8.31
CA ARG A 313 -15.79 -10.10 -8.29
C ARG A 313 -15.10 -10.16 -6.93
N TYR A 314 -15.22 -11.28 -6.23
CA TYR A 314 -14.52 -11.48 -4.97
C TYR A 314 -14.08 -12.93 -4.86
N LYS A 315 -12.78 -13.16 -4.97
CA LYS A 315 -12.19 -14.49 -4.82
C LYS A 315 -11.60 -14.65 -3.42
N VAL A 316 -11.98 -15.72 -2.75
CA VAL A 316 -11.36 -16.19 -1.50
C VAL A 316 -10.87 -17.62 -1.74
N ALA A 317 -9.57 -17.85 -1.71
CA ALA A 317 -9.03 -19.18 -2.01
C ALA A 317 -7.76 -19.49 -1.23
N ASN A 318 -7.59 -20.74 -0.81
CA ASN A 318 -6.34 -21.24 -0.24
C ASN A 318 -5.90 -20.40 0.97
N ASN A 319 -6.77 -20.16 1.94
CA ASN A 319 -6.42 -19.42 3.15
C ASN A 319 -6.42 -20.37 4.35
N ALA A 320 -5.54 -20.13 5.32
CA ALA A 320 -5.59 -20.81 6.61
C ALA A 320 -5.98 -19.83 7.72
N PHE A 321 -6.74 -20.30 8.70
CA PHE A 321 -6.98 -19.57 9.95
C PHE A 321 -6.91 -20.50 11.15
N PHE A 322 -6.48 -19.98 12.29
CA PHE A 322 -6.41 -20.77 13.53
C PHE A 322 -6.45 -19.89 14.77
N TYR A 323 -7.07 -20.40 15.83
CA TYR A 323 -7.11 -19.79 17.15
C TYR A 323 -6.57 -20.75 18.19
N GLU A 324 -5.55 -20.31 18.90
CA GLU A 324 -4.97 -21.05 20.03
C GLU A 324 -5.95 -21.18 21.18
N GLN A 325 -5.81 -22.25 21.97
CA GLN A 325 -6.72 -22.53 23.09
C GLN A 325 -6.82 -21.36 24.10
N PRO A 326 -5.74 -20.65 24.48
CA PRO A 326 -5.85 -19.48 25.35
C PRO A 326 -6.74 -18.34 24.81
N ILE A 327 -6.87 -18.20 23.49
CA ILE A 327 -7.83 -17.24 22.89
C ILE A 327 -9.26 -17.73 23.10
N LYS A 328 -9.51 -19.03 22.88
CA LYS A 328 -10.82 -19.64 23.13
C LYS A 328 -11.22 -19.57 24.60
N ASP A 329 -10.27 -19.76 25.51
CA ASP A 329 -10.47 -19.63 26.96
C ASP A 329 -10.83 -18.19 27.36
N TYR A 330 -10.15 -17.20 26.74
CA TYR A 330 -10.51 -15.79 26.87
C TYR A 330 -11.95 -15.54 26.41
N TRP A 331 -12.35 -16.04 25.25
CA TRP A 331 -13.72 -15.90 24.76
C TRP A 331 -14.75 -16.53 25.70
N SER A 332 -14.47 -17.74 26.18
CA SER A 332 -15.32 -18.43 27.16
C SER A 332 -15.47 -17.62 28.45
N THR A 333 -14.39 -17.01 28.95
CA THR A 333 -14.40 -16.17 30.17
C THR A 333 -15.37 -15.00 30.06
N PHE A 334 -15.50 -14.41 28.87
CA PHE A 334 -16.38 -13.28 28.60
C PHE A 334 -17.70 -13.65 27.89
N SER A 335 -18.01 -14.95 27.80
CA SER A 335 -19.20 -15.47 27.08
C SER A 335 -19.30 -14.95 25.64
N LEU A 336 -18.16 -14.89 24.95
CA LEU A 336 -18.06 -14.48 23.56
C LEU A 336 -18.15 -15.70 22.64
N PRO A 337 -18.86 -15.61 21.50
CA PRO A 337 -18.80 -16.63 20.47
C PRO A 337 -17.39 -16.72 19.85
N GLU A 338 -17.04 -17.89 19.33
CA GLU A 338 -15.84 -18.04 18.50
C GLU A 338 -16.01 -17.26 17.20
N ASN A 339 -14.97 -16.53 16.80
CA ASN A 339 -15.01 -15.74 15.59
C ASN A 339 -14.91 -16.63 14.34
N PRO A 340 -15.82 -16.47 13.36
CA PRO A 340 -15.83 -17.32 12.19
C PRO A 340 -14.89 -16.77 11.11
N PHE A 341 -14.49 -17.63 10.18
CA PHE A 341 -13.86 -17.16 8.94
C PHE A 341 -14.83 -16.30 8.10
N MET A 342 -16.09 -16.73 8.00
CA MET A 342 -17.21 -16.03 7.35
C MET A 342 -18.46 -16.15 8.22
N ASN A 343 -19.21 -15.06 8.38
CA ASN A 343 -20.51 -15.12 9.07
C ASN A 343 -21.62 -15.67 8.15
N SER A 344 -22.82 -15.82 8.71
CA SER A 344 -23.98 -16.38 7.98
C SER A 344 -24.39 -15.60 6.74
N ARG A 345 -24.28 -14.26 6.76
CA ARG A 345 -24.52 -13.43 5.56
C ARG A 345 -23.54 -13.81 4.47
N ASN A 346 -22.25 -13.89 4.79
CA ASN A 346 -21.22 -14.19 3.79
C ASN A 346 -21.39 -15.59 3.21
N LEU A 347 -21.62 -16.60 4.06
CA LEU A 347 -21.90 -17.97 3.58
C LEU A 347 -23.10 -18.00 2.61
N THR A 348 -24.15 -17.20 2.88
CA THR A 348 -25.30 -17.08 1.97
C THR A 348 -24.93 -16.37 0.66
N MET A 349 -24.20 -15.26 0.73
CA MET A 349 -23.78 -14.51 -0.47
C MET A 349 -22.87 -15.32 -1.39
N PHE A 350 -21.89 -16.04 -0.84
CA PHE A 350 -20.97 -16.90 -1.60
C PHE A 350 -21.63 -18.19 -2.11
N GLY A 351 -22.82 -18.53 -1.60
CA GLY A 351 -23.63 -19.67 -2.08
C GLY A 351 -24.74 -19.31 -3.06
N ASP A 352 -24.92 -18.03 -3.38
CA ASP A 352 -25.97 -17.52 -4.28
C ASP A 352 -25.36 -17.06 -5.61
N ASP A 353 -25.04 -18.03 -6.48
CA ASP A 353 -24.49 -17.79 -7.81
C ASP A 353 -25.46 -17.02 -8.73
N ALA A 354 -26.77 -17.02 -8.43
CA ALA A 354 -27.75 -16.32 -9.23
C ALA A 354 -27.65 -14.80 -9.03
N THR A 355 -27.51 -14.35 -7.79
CA THR A 355 -27.33 -12.93 -7.45
C THR A 355 -25.87 -12.50 -7.56
N TYR A 356 -24.93 -13.37 -7.18
CA TYR A 356 -23.52 -13.06 -6.99
C TYR A 356 -22.59 -14.02 -7.77
N PRO A 357 -22.71 -14.14 -9.10
CA PRO A 357 -21.98 -15.12 -9.92
C PRO A 357 -20.45 -14.93 -9.94
N GLY A 358 -19.94 -13.84 -9.35
CA GLY A 358 -18.52 -13.52 -9.27
C GLY A 358 -17.92 -13.63 -7.87
N LEU A 359 -18.69 -14.09 -6.87
CA LEU A 359 -18.17 -14.39 -5.53
C LEU A 359 -17.81 -15.87 -5.47
N THR A 360 -16.56 -16.18 -5.17
CA THR A 360 -16.07 -17.56 -5.10
C THR A 360 -15.29 -17.79 -3.82
N VAL A 361 -15.56 -18.89 -3.14
CA VAL A 361 -14.82 -19.34 -1.95
C VAL A 361 -14.38 -20.79 -2.14
N GLU A 362 -13.09 -21.05 -1.95
CA GLU A 362 -12.51 -22.39 -2.05
C GLU A 362 -11.36 -22.58 -1.04
N ASN A 363 -11.09 -23.84 -0.67
CA ASN A 363 -9.89 -24.25 0.06
C ASN A 363 -9.53 -23.36 1.27
N THR A 364 -10.48 -23.13 2.17
CA THR A 364 -10.18 -22.52 3.47
C THR A 364 -9.90 -23.63 4.49
N ILE A 365 -8.76 -23.55 5.16
CA ILE A 365 -8.25 -24.57 6.08
C ILE A 365 -8.25 -24.00 7.50
N GLU A 366 -8.78 -24.77 8.46
CA GLU A 366 -8.70 -24.43 9.89
C GLU A 366 -7.64 -25.31 10.56
N GLU A 367 -6.37 -24.92 10.44
CA GLU A 367 -5.24 -25.69 10.97
C GLU A 367 -4.18 -24.80 11.59
N ASN A 368 -3.55 -25.29 12.66
CA ASN A 368 -2.42 -24.62 13.28
C ASN A 368 -1.21 -24.69 12.33
N PRO A 369 -0.58 -23.56 11.95
CA PRO A 369 0.66 -23.60 11.18
C PRO A 369 1.79 -24.34 11.91
N ASN A 370 1.79 -24.35 13.25
CA ASN A 370 2.92 -24.78 14.07
C ASN A 370 4.17 -23.97 13.71
N PHE A 371 4.05 -22.63 13.83
CA PHE A 371 5.15 -21.69 13.62
C PHE A 371 6.36 -22.07 14.47
N VAL A 372 7.56 -21.89 13.91
CA VAL A 372 8.81 -22.19 14.60
C VAL A 372 8.99 -21.29 15.84
N GLN A 373 8.69 -20.00 15.70
CA GLN A 373 8.72 -19.03 16.81
C GLN A 373 7.75 -17.87 16.60
N ALA A 374 6.52 -18.02 17.10
CA ALA A 374 5.47 -16.98 17.07
C ALA A 374 5.58 -15.91 18.19
N GLY A 375 6.61 -16.00 19.04
CA GLY A 375 6.83 -15.07 20.15
C GLY A 375 5.84 -15.19 21.31
N THR A 376 5.85 -14.19 22.20
CA THR A 376 4.95 -14.15 23.39
C THR A 376 3.81 -13.14 23.26
N GLY A 377 3.65 -12.52 22.08
CA GLY A 377 2.66 -11.48 21.83
C GLY A 377 1.23 -11.90 22.17
N MET A 378 0.87 -13.17 21.96
CA MET A 378 -0.46 -13.70 22.28
C MET A 378 -0.83 -13.53 23.77
N THR A 379 0.08 -13.86 24.70
CA THR A 379 -0.18 -13.77 26.14
C THR A 379 -0.41 -12.32 26.56
N SER A 380 0.41 -11.40 26.05
CA SER A 380 0.27 -9.96 26.29
C SER A 380 -1.02 -9.41 25.65
N MET A 381 -1.38 -9.88 24.45
CA MET A 381 -2.63 -9.53 23.77
C MET A 381 -3.84 -9.93 24.62
N ILE A 382 -3.90 -11.17 25.11
CA ILE A 382 -5.00 -11.66 25.97
C ILE A 382 -5.12 -10.81 27.24
N THR A 383 -3.99 -10.47 27.85
CA THR A 383 -3.96 -9.58 29.03
C THR A 383 -4.54 -8.21 28.69
N TRP A 384 -4.12 -7.62 27.57
CA TRP A 384 -4.61 -6.34 27.11
C TRP A 384 -6.12 -6.35 26.85
N MET A 385 -6.61 -7.36 26.13
CA MET A 385 -8.03 -7.51 25.80
C MET A 385 -8.89 -7.74 27.06
N THR A 386 -8.37 -8.50 28.02
CA THR A 386 -9.00 -8.74 29.33
C THR A 386 -9.12 -7.45 30.13
N ASN A 387 -8.05 -6.66 30.20
CA ASN A 387 -8.08 -5.35 30.85
C ASN A 387 -9.08 -4.42 30.17
N ARG A 388 -9.12 -4.38 28.83
CA ARG A 388 -10.04 -3.53 28.08
C ARG A 388 -11.51 -3.87 28.37
N ARG A 389 -11.87 -5.16 28.43
CA ARG A 389 -13.23 -5.61 28.79
C ARG A 389 -13.57 -5.34 30.25
N ASN A 390 -12.59 -5.41 31.14
CA ASN A 390 -12.74 -5.09 32.56
C ASN A 390 -12.61 -3.59 32.87
N LEU A 391 -12.53 -2.72 31.86
CA LEU A 391 -12.36 -1.27 32.00
C LEU A 391 -11.13 -0.89 32.86
N LYS A 392 -10.04 -1.65 32.73
CA LYS A 392 -8.75 -1.38 33.37
C LYS A 392 -7.80 -0.67 32.42
N ASP A 393 -6.81 0.00 33.00
CA ASP A 393 -5.70 0.59 32.26
C ASP A 393 -4.89 -0.47 31.51
N ASN A 394 -4.28 -0.05 30.41
CA ASN A 394 -3.47 -0.89 29.54
C ASN A 394 -2.16 -0.21 29.15
N ASN A 395 -1.21 -1.05 28.73
CA ASN A 395 0.08 -0.64 28.19
C ASN A 395 0.27 -1.20 26.78
N TYR A 396 1.40 -0.88 26.17
CA TYR A 396 1.91 -1.56 24.98
C TYR A 396 2.02 -3.07 25.25
N TRP A 397 1.65 -3.90 24.29
CA TRP A 397 1.59 -5.37 24.43
C TRP A 397 2.40 -6.11 23.37
N GLY A 398 2.90 -5.41 22.35
CA GLY A 398 3.80 -5.92 21.34
C GLY A 398 4.98 -6.68 21.94
N TRP A 399 5.38 -7.77 21.30
CA TRP A 399 6.51 -8.57 21.76
C TRP A 399 7.82 -7.79 21.56
N ASP A 400 8.52 -7.58 22.68
CA ASP A 400 9.79 -6.85 22.71
C ASP A 400 10.77 -7.52 23.71
N PRO A 401 11.50 -8.58 23.30
CA PRO A 401 12.32 -9.37 24.21
C PRO A 401 13.49 -8.62 24.86
N ASP A 402 14.00 -7.54 24.27
CA ASP A 402 15.04 -6.70 24.89
C ASP A 402 14.48 -5.50 25.68
N ASN A 403 13.15 -5.34 25.68
CA ASN A 403 12.43 -4.27 26.37
C ASN A 403 12.94 -2.86 25.99
N ASN A 404 13.34 -2.69 24.72
CA ASN A 404 13.80 -1.42 24.16
C ASN A 404 13.17 -1.14 22.79
N LYS A 405 11.94 -0.62 22.83
CA LYS A 405 11.16 -0.25 21.64
C LYS A 405 11.89 0.58 20.59
N PHE A 406 12.85 1.43 20.96
CA PHE A 406 13.61 2.22 19.99
C PHE A 406 14.67 1.38 19.27
N GLN A 407 15.34 0.49 20.00
CA GLN A 407 16.36 -0.37 19.44
C GLN A 407 15.69 -1.46 18.60
N VAL A 408 15.65 -1.26 17.30
CA VAL A 408 15.13 -2.27 16.37
C VAL A 408 15.94 -3.55 16.53
N GLN A 409 15.26 -4.64 16.88
CA GLN A 409 15.86 -5.97 16.98
C GLN A 409 16.22 -6.49 15.60
N TRP A 410 17.45 -7.01 15.47
CA TRP A 410 17.92 -7.55 14.20
C TRP A 410 18.97 -8.66 14.42
N PRO A 411 18.82 -9.85 13.80
CA PRO A 411 17.61 -10.29 13.10
C PRO A 411 16.38 -10.27 14.02
N PHE A 412 15.19 -10.32 13.43
CA PHE A 412 13.96 -10.36 14.24
C PHE A 412 13.92 -11.60 15.12
N PRO A 413 13.32 -11.49 16.32
CA PRO A 413 13.21 -12.63 17.22
C PRO A 413 12.12 -13.61 16.77
N GLU A 414 11.19 -13.22 15.88
CA GLU A 414 10.20 -14.12 15.31
C GLU A 414 10.79 -15.01 14.21
N ASP A 415 10.27 -16.23 14.11
CA ASP A 415 10.42 -17.11 12.95
C ASP A 415 9.05 -17.67 12.60
N LEU A 416 8.42 -17.07 11.58
CA LEU A 416 7.08 -17.44 11.13
C LEU A 416 7.12 -18.42 9.95
N SER A 417 8.28 -19.05 9.69
CA SER A 417 8.27 -20.35 9.02
C SER A 417 7.56 -21.37 9.92
N PHE A 418 7.14 -22.50 9.35
CA PHE A 418 6.23 -23.39 10.06
C PHE A 418 6.39 -24.86 9.67
N THR A 419 5.88 -25.75 10.52
CA THR A 419 6.10 -27.20 10.40
C THR A 419 4.89 -27.98 9.90
N ASN A 420 3.69 -27.37 9.84
CA ASN A 420 2.52 -28.03 9.27
C ASN A 420 2.71 -28.36 7.78
N GLU A 421 2.83 -29.64 7.46
CA GLU A 421 3.08 -30.15 6.10
C GLU A 421 1.92 -29.86 5.13
N SER A 422 0.67 -29.86 5.58
CA SER A 422 -0.49 -29.58 4.71
C SER A 422 -0.39 -28.15 4.15
N MET A 423 0.01 -27.21 5.00
CA MET A 423 0.10 -25.79 4.67
C MET A 423 1.32 -25.44 3.83
N LYS A 424 2.36 -26.29 3.77
CA LYS A 424 3.57 -26.06 2.96
C LYS A 424 3.34 -26.17 1.45
N THR A 425 2.20 -26.71 1.03
CA THR A 425 1.85 -26.88 -0.39
C THR A 425 0.43 -26.44 -0.72
N ALA A 426 -0.30 -25.87 0.25
CA ALA A 426 -1.70 -25.49 0.09
C ALA A 426 -1.91 -24.19 -0.68
N ALA A 427 -0.88 -23.36 -0.87
CA ALA A 427 -1.00 -22.19 -1.73
C ALA A 427 -1.11 -22.60 -3.21
N SER A 428 -1.65 -21.68 -4.01
CA SER A 428 -1.67 -21.82 -5.47
C SER A 428 -0.27 -22.12 -5.99
N GLY A 429 -0.14 -23.07 -6.93
CA GLY A 429 1.17 -23.47 -7.46
C GLY A 429 1.94 -24.47 -6.60
N GLY A 430 1.40 -24.91 -5.45
CA GLY A 430 2.04 -25.89 -4.57
C GLY A 430 3.05 -25.28 -3.60
N PHE A 431 2.92 -23.98 -3.32
CA PHE A 431 3.80 -23.24 -2.41
C PHE A 431 3.28 -23.22 -0.96
N PRO A 432 4.12 -22.82 0.01
CA PRO A 432 3.66 -22.57 1.38
C PRO A 432 2.65 -21.43 1.46
N LEU A 433 1.64 -21.56 2.31
CA LEU A 433 0.72 -20.46 2.64
C LEU A 433 1.44 -19.33 3.39
N GLY A 434 0.89 -18.12 3.30
CA GLY A 434 1.37 -16.94 4.00
C GLY A 434 2.56 -16.26 3.31
N ASP A 435 3.22 -15.38 4.05
CA ASP A 435 4.38 -14.62 3.58
C ASP A 435 5.57 -15.52 3.24
N LEU A 436 5.94 -15.55 1.94
CA LEU A 436 7.04 -16.37 1.44
C LEU A 436 8.43 -15.81 1.81
N ASN A 437 8.54 -14.63 2.43
CA ASN A 437 9.83 -14.15 2.96
C ASN A 437 10.41 -15.08 4.03
N TRP A 438 9.57 -15.88 4.69
CA TRP A 438 9.98 -16.94 5.62
C TRP A 438 10.46 -18.23 4.92
N TRP A 439 10.39 -18.28 3.59
CA TRP A 439 10.69 -19.43 2.75
C TRP A 439 11.55 -19.03 1.53
N LYS A 440 12.74 -18.47 1.77
CA LYS A 440 13.57 -17.83 0.73
C LYS A 440 13.69 -18.61 -0.59
N ASP A 441 13.96 -19.92 -0.52
CA ASP A 441 14.07 -20.77 -1.72
C ASP A 441 12.73 -20.88 -2.47
N LYS A 442 11.63 -21.05 -1.74
CA LYS A 442 10.27 -21.14 -2.32
C LYS A 442 9.76 -19.81 -2.83
N LYS A 443 10.20 -18.69 -2.25
CA LYS A 443 9.85 -17.36 -2.73
C LYS A 443 10.35 -17.15 -4.16
N SER A 444 11.62 -17.48 -4.42
CA SER A 444 12.20 -17.34 -5.77
C SER A 444 11.46 -18.22 -6.78
N GLU A 445 11.19 -19.49 -6.45
CA GLU A 445 10.41 -20.40 -7.31
C GLU A 445 8.99 -19.86 -7.57
N TRP A 446 8.36 -19.27 -6.56
CA TRP A 446 7.04 -18.68 -6.66
C TRP A 446 7.02 -17.39 -7.49
N GLU A 447 8.05 -16.54 -7.42
CA GLU A 447 8.16 -15.34 -8.25
C GLU A 447 8.25 -15.71 -9.74
N ASP A 448 9.02 -16.76 -10.07
CA ASP A 448 9.12 -17.31 -11.43
C ASP A 448 7.79 -17.93 -11.89
N TRP A 449 7.13 -18.67 -11.00
CA TRP A 449 5.80 -19.24 -11.27
C TRP A 449 4.75 -18.15 -11.49
N LEU A 450 4.71 -17.13 -10.62
CA LEU A 450 3.75 -16.03 -10.71
C LEU A 450 3.93 -15.24 -12.01
N ALA A 451 5.17 -15.05 -12.48
CA ALA A 451 5.45 -14.38 -13.74
C ALA A 451 4.96 -15.15 -14.98
N THR A 452 4.79 -16.48 -14.86
CA THR A 452 4.39 -17.38 -15.96
C THR A 452 2.94 -17.87 -15.84
N ASP A 453 2.33 -17.81 -14.66
CA ASP A 453 0.95 -18.25 -14.43
C ASP A 453 -0.06 -17.24 -14.99
N THR A 454 -0.52 -17.49 -16.22
CA THR A 454 -1.59 -16.74 -16.88
C THR A 454 -2.91 -16.63 -16.07
N LYS A 455 -3.08 -17.37 -14.97
CA LYS A 455 -4.23 -17.29 -14.05
C LYS A 455 -4.01 -16.41 -12.81
N ASN A 456 -2.77 -16.07 -12.43
CA ASN A 456 -2.44 -15.29 -11.23
C ASN A 456 -1.45 -14.13 -11.45
N VAL A 457 -0.89 -13.94 -12.66
CA VAL A 457 -0.28 -12.64 -13.01
C VAL A 457 -1.33 -11.58 -12.71
N ASP A 458 -0.97 -10.56 -11.92
CA ASP A 458 -1.80 -9.38 -11.67
C ASP A 458 -2.67 -9.13 -12.91
N ASN A 459 -3.99 -9.25 -12.76
CA ASN A 459 -4.98 -9.22 -13.85
C ASN A 459 -5.03 -7.87 -14.59
N HIS A 460 -3.93 -7.12 -14.56
CA HIS A 460 -3.58 -6.04 -15.44
C HIS A 460 -3.55 -6.52 -16.89
N ILE A 461 -4.68 -6.37 -17.56
CA ILE A 461 -4.81 -6.54 -19.00
C ILE A 461 -4.15 -5.42 -19.79
N LEU A 462 -3.68 -4.33 -19.14
CA LEU A 462 -2.89 -3.25 -19.73
C LEU A 462 -1.46 -3.17 -19.15
N GLU A 463 -0.46 -3.01 -20.02
CA GLU A 463 0.94 -2.74 -19.65
C GLU A 463 1.55 -1.62 -20.50
N GLY A 464 2.55 -0.91 -19.94
CA GLY A 464 3.46 -0.05 -20.73
C GLY A 464 2.81 1.15 -21.42
N PHE A 465 1.76 1.74 -20.83
CA PHE A 465 1.07 2.89 -21.42
C PHE A 465 1.96 4.14 -21.49
N THR A 466 2.23 4.60 -22.70
CA THR A 466 3.05 5.79 -22.99
C THR A 466 2.37 6.65 -24.05
N VAL A 467 2.53 7.97 -23.90
CA VAL A 467 2.00 8.99 -24.81
C VAL A 467 3.19 9.71 -25.44
N SER A 468 3.25 9.76 -26.77
CA SER A 468 4.34 10.43 -27.48
C SER A 468 3.90 11.00 -28.84
N PRO A 469 4.38 12.18 -29.27
CA PRO A 469 5.26 13.07 -28.52
C PRO A 469 4.50 13.79 -27.39
N SER A 470 5.23 14.21 -26.36
CA SER A 470 4.75 15.15 -25.34
C SER A 470 5.86 16.18 -25.11
N PRO A 471 5.68 17.46 -25.50
CA PRO A 471 4.47 18.08 -26.07
C PRO A 471 4.09 17.57 -27.47
N ALA A 472 2.79 17.52 -27.78
CA ALA A 472 2.25 17.22 -29.11
C ALA A 472 1.68 18.49 -29.76
N ASN A 473 1.75 18.59 -31.10
CA ASN A 473 1.08 19.65 -31.85
C ASN A 473 -0.40 19.29 -32.08
N GLU A 474 -0.64 18.31 -32.96
CA GLU A 474 -1.99 17.86 -33.34
C GLU A 474 -2.17 16.35 -33.17
N GLN A 475 -1.09 15.59 -33.33
CA GLN A 475 -1.12 14.13 -33.30
C GLN A 475 -0.22 13.58 -32.21
N LEU A 476 -0.68 12.49 -31.62
CA LEU A 476 0.10 11.69 -30.67
C LEU A 476 -0.20 10.20 -30.84
N SER A 477 0.73 9.40 -30.34
CA SER A 477 0.68 7.95 -30.29
C SER A 477 0.52 7.48 -28.85
N LEU A 478 -0.49 6.63 -28.63
CA LEU A 478 -0.64 5.83 -27.43
C LEU A 478 0.00 4.46 -27.68
N LYS A 479 1.08 4.14 -26.97
CA LYS A 479 1.66 2.79 -27.00
C LYS A 479 1.37 2.08 -25.69
N PHE A 480 0.87 0.86 -25.76
CA PHE A 480 0.61 -0.01 -24.62
C PHE A 480 0.53 -1.46 -25.10
N ARG A 481 0.52 -2.40 -24.18
CA ARG A 481 0.31 -3.82 -24.44
C ARG A 481 -0.98 -4.27 -23.77
N MET A 482 -1.82 -4.97 -24.53
CA MET A 482 -2.95 -5.72 -24.01
C MET A 482 -2.47 -7.12 -23.64
N LYS A 483 -2.54 -7.54 -22.37
CA LYS A 483 -2.29 -8.94 -21.98
C LYS A 483 -3.46 -9.86 -22.30
N GLN A 484 -4.66 -9.30 -22.47
CA GLN A 484 -5.86 -10.04 -22.84
C GLN A 484 -6.72 -9.16 -23.76
N SER A 485 -7.47 -9.78 -24.68
CA SER A 485 -8.41 -9.03 -25.51
C SER A 485 -9.50 -8.38 -24.65
N SER A 486 -9.73 -7.08 -24.85
CA SER A 486 -10.77 -6.32 -24.16
C SER A 486 -11.16 -5.08 -24.93
N ALA A 487 -12.34 -4.54 -24.63
CA ALA A 487 -12.74 -3.23 -25.11
C ALA A 487 -12.04 -2.15 -24.29
N ILE A 488 -11.48 -1.16 -24.98
CA ILE A 488 -10.88 0.01 -24.36
C ILE A 488 -11.73 1.27 -24.55
N GLN A 489 -11.54 2.23 -23.65
CA GLN A 489 -12.00 3.60 -23.78
C GLN A 489 -10.81 4.55 -23.61
N ILE A 490 -10.73 5.57 -24.46
CA ILE A 490 -9.75 6.64 -24.40
C ILE A 490 -10.50 7.93 -24.12
N ASP A 491 -10.12 8.64 -23.06
CA ASP A 491 -10.67 9.94 -22.71
C ASP A 491 -9.55 10.99 -22.66
N ILE A 492 -9.81 12.17 -23.23
CA ILE A 492 -8.93 13.34 -23.12
C ILE A 492 -9.57 14.36 -22.19
N PHE A 493 -8.82 14.80 -21.18
CA PHE A 493 -9.24 15.81 -20.22
C PHE A 493 -8.37 17.06 -20.35
N ASP A 494 -8.96 18.23 -20.14
CA ASP A 494 -8.18 19.45 -19.91
C ASP A 494 -7.61 19.51 -18.48
N SER A 495 -6.82 20.55 -18.18
CA SER A 495 -6.23 20.77 -16.86
C SER A 495 -7.24 21.00 -15.73
N SER A 496 -8.52 21.24 -16.05
CA SER A 496 -9.63 21.34 -15.10
C SER A 496 -10.38 20.02 -14.91
N LEU A 497 -9.91 18.94 -15.55
CA LEU A 497 -10.52 17.61 -15.57
C LEU A 497 -11.89 17.57 -16.25
N LYS A 498 -12.18 18.54 -17.13
CA LYS A 498 -13.32 18.46 -18.03
C LYS A 498 -12.96 17.54 -19.20
N ILE A 499 -13.85 16.62 -19.53
CA ILE A 499 -13.71 15.76 -20.72
C ILE A 499 -13.81 16.64 -21.96
N MET A 500 -12.77 16.60 -22.78
CA MET A 500 -12.71 17.23 -24.09
C MET A 500 -13.28 16.31 -25.17
N GLY A 501 -12.92 15.02 -25.11
CA GLY A 501 -13.38 14.02 -26.07
C GLY A 501 -13.12 12.60 -25.59
N SER A 502 -13.89 11.65 -26.11
CA SER A 502 -13.83 10.24 -25.75
C SER A 502 -13.98 9.34 -26.97
N GLN A 503 -13.20 8.26 -27.02
CA GLN A 503 -13.43 7.11 -27.90
C GLN A 503 -13.77 5.90 -27.04
N LYS A 504 -14.90 5.25 -27.29
CA LYS A 504 -15.40 4.14 -26.47
C LYS A 504 -15.55 2.87 -27.29
N GLY A 505 -15.35 1.72 -26.63
CA GLY A 505 -15.70 0.41 -27.19
C GLY A 505 -14.74 -0.07 -28.28
N LEU A 506 -13.51 0.43 -28.31
CA LEU A 506 -12.51 -0.06 -29.25
C LEU A 506 -12.03 -1.43 -28.77
N GLN A 507 -12.47 -2.50 -29.43
CA GLN A 507 -12.05 -3.86 -29.11
C GLN A 507 -10.63 -4.11 -29.61
N LEU A 508 -9.72 -4.49 -28.70
CA LEU A 508 -8.34 -4.82 -29.03
C LEU A 508 -8.04 -6.27 -28.71
N SER A 509 -7.21 -6.92 -29.54
CA SER A 509 -6.66 -8.25 -29.25
C SER A 509 -5.56 -8.17 -28.20
N GLU A 510 -5.15 -9.32 -27.66
CA GLU A 510 -3.86 -9.41 -26.96
C GLU A 510 -2.70 -8.96 -27.88
N GLY A 511 -1.68 -8.33 -27.30
CA GLY A 511 -0.48 -7.88 -28.03
C GLY A 511 -0.15 -6.39 -27.82
N ASN A 512 0.89 -5.92 -28.48
CA ASN A 512 1.29 -4.51 -28.47
C ASN A 512 0.39 -3.68 -29.40
N HIS A 513 -0.06 -2.54 -28.92
CA HIS A 513 -0.90 -1.60 -29.66
C HIS A 513 -0.23 -0.24 -29.75
N ASN A 514 -0.45 0.42 -30.89
CA ASN A 514 -0.05 1.79 -31.13
C ASN A 514 -1.22 2.54 -31.77
N ILE A 515 -1.91 3.38 -31.00
CA ILE A 515 -3.07 4.13 -31.46
C ILE A 515 -2.65 5.56 -31.74
N GLN A 516 -2.85 6.01 -32.98
CA GLN A 516 -2.69 7.42 -33.34
C GLN A 516 -3.96 8.19 -32.99
N LEU A 517 -3.82 9.28 -32.25
CA LEU A 517 -4.90 10.22 -31.96
C LEU A 517 -4.63 11.54 -32.67
N ASN A 518 -5.68 12.10 -33.28
CA ASN A 518 -5.73 13.49 -33.70
C ASN A 518 -6.47 14.28 -32.63
N LEU A 519 -5.75 15.11 -31.86
CA LEU A 519 -6.27 15.85 -30.72
C LEU A 519 -7.49 16.72 -31.05
N HIS A 520 -7.54 17.27 -32.26
CA HIS A 520 -8.67 18.11 -32.70
C HIS A 520 -9.97 17.30 -32.84
N GLU A 521 -9.90 16.02 -33.19
CA GLU A 521 -11.07 15.12 -33.25
C GLU A 521 -11.66 14.83 -31.86
N TYR A 522 -10.86 15.06 -30.81
CA TYR A 522 -11.22 14.90 -29.40
C TYR A 522 -11.46 16.25 -28.72
N GLY A 523 -11.74 17.30 -29.49
CA GLY A 523 -12.14 18.61 -28.96
C GLY A 523 -11.00 19.45 -28.36
N VAL A 524 -9.74 19.02 -28.53
CA VAL A 524 -8.58 19.80 -28.10
C VAL A 524 -8.22 20.80 -29.20
N THR A 525 -8.62 22.05 -29.01
CA THR A 525 -8.44 23.14 -30.00
C THR A 525 -7.56 24.29 -29.50
N SER A 526 -6.99 24.16 -28.31
CA SER A 526 -6.16 25.18 -27.67
C SER A 526 -4.88 24.55 -27.12
N ALA A 527 -3.79 25.32 -27.08
CA ALA A 527 -2.59 24.90 -26.37
C ALA A 527 -2.88 24.82 -24.86
N GLY A 528 -2.39 23.77 -24.20
CA GLY A 528 -2.64 23.53 -22.78
C GLY A 528 -2.10 22.20 -22.30
N VAL A 529 -2.29 21.91 -21.01
CA VAL A 529 -2.02 20.60 -20.43
C VAL A 529 -3.28 19.75 -20.54
N TYR A 530 -3.12 18.56 -21.11
CA TYR A 530 -4.19 17.59 -21.28
C TYR A 530 -3.75 16.25 -20.70
N PHE A 531 -4.71 15.51 -20.13
CA PHE A 531 -4.49 14.17 -19.61
C PHE A 531 -5.18 13.17 -20.52
N ILE A 532 -4.51 12.06 -20.83
CA ILE A 532 -5.08 10.97 -21.61
C ILE A 532 -5.27 9.77 -20.71
N VAL A 533 -6.50 9.32 -20.63
CA VAL A 533 -6.88 8.17 -19.82
C VAL A 533 -7.25 7.02 -20.75
N LEU A 534 -6.55 5.91 -20.59
CA LEU A 534 -6.86 4.63 -21.21
C LEU A 534 -7.56 3.73 -20.19
N ARG A 535 -8.74 3.21 -20.52
CA ARG A 535 -9.56 2.38 -19.63
C ARG A 535 -9.92 1.06 -20.29
N THR A 536 -10.08 0.04 -19.48
CA THR A 536 -10.80 -1.19 -19.83
C THR A 536 -12.00 -1.36 -18.89
N LYS A 537 -12.70 -2.50 -18.94
CA LYS A 537 -13.70 -2.84 -17.92
C LYS A 537 -13.10 -2.97 -16.51
N THR A 538 -11.82 -3.32 -16.41
CA THR A 538 -11.18 -3.72 -15.15
C THR A 538 -10.05 -2.79 -14.72
N GLU A 539 -9.57 -1.91 -15.59
CA GLU A 539 -8.38 -1.07 -15.37
C GLU A 539 -8.48 0.34 -15.92
N MET A 540 -7.64 1.21 -15.39
CA MET A 540 -7.42 2.58 -15.88
C MET A 540 -5.94 2.94 -15.79
N LEU A 541 -5.38 3.49 -16.87
CA LEU A 541 -4.05 4.10 -16.91
C LEU A 541 -4.18 5.55 -17.37
N THR A 542 -3.40 6.46 -16.79
CA THR A 542 -3.40 7.89 -17.13
C THR A 542 -1.98 8.34 -17.46
N GLN A 543 -1.82 9.17 -18.48
CA GLN A 543 -0.58 9.84 -18.88
C GLN A 543 -0.83 11.30 -19.22
#